data_AF-A0AAD5Q0G3-F1
#
_entry.id   AF-A0AAD5Q0G3-F1
#
_cell.length_a   1.000
_cell.length_b   1.000
_cell.length_c   1.000
_cell.angle_alpha   90.00
_cell.angle_beta   90.00
_cell.angle_gamma   90.00
#
_symmetry.space_group_name_H-M   'P 1'
#
loop_
_entity.id
_entity.type
_entity.pdbx_description
1 polymer ?
#
loop_
_entity_poly.entity_id
_entity_poly.type
_entity_poly.pdbx_seq_one_letter_code
_entity_poly.pdbx_strand_id
1 'polypeptide(L)' 'MDVLSSRIVESGANPEDYQWYLDLRKYGTVPHSGFGLGFERLVRFVTGIENIRDVIPFPRWPGNAAF' A
#
# COMPACT_ATOMS: atom_id res chain seq x y z
N MET A 1 -11.83 -4.18 17.17
CA MET A 1 -10.45 -4.04 17.65
C MET A 1 -9.77 -5.40 17.64
N ASP A 2 -10.38 -6.38 18.30
CA ASP A 2 -9.84 -7.73 18.49
C ASP A 2 -9.40 -8.40 17.19
N VAL A 3 -10.23 -8.38 16.14
CA VAL A 3 -9.88 -8.99 14.84
C VAL A 3 -8.62 -8.36 14.22
N LEU A 4 -8.47 -7.04 14.29
CA LEU A 4 -7.32 -6.35 13.71
C LEU A 4 -6.05 -6.64 14.51
N SER A 5 -6.12 -6.61 15.84
CA SER A 5 -5.00 -6.92 16.73
C SER A 5 -4.56 -8.39 16.59
N SER A 6 -5.52 -9.33 16.53
CA SER A 6 -5.22 -10.75 16.28
C SER A 6 -4.51 -10.95 14.95
N ARG A 7 -4.96 -10.29 13.88
CA ARG A 7 -4.34 -10.38 12.55
C ARG A 7 -2.91 -9.84 12.50
N ILE A 8 -2.62 -8.78 13.26
CA ILE A 8 -1.26 -8.24 13.37
C ILE A 8 -0.34 -9.30 13.97
N VAL A 9 -0.75 -9.91 15.08
CA VAL A 9 0.02 -10.99 15.74
C VAL A 9 0.18 -12.21 14.83
N GLU A 10 -0.89 -12.65 14.16
CA GLU A 10 -0.86 -13.77 13.20
C GLU A 10 0.07 -13.52 12.02
N SER A 11 0.19 -12.27 11.57
CA SER A 11 1.11 -11.90 10.48
C SER A 11 2.58 -11.82 10.91
N GLY A 12 2.88 -12.02 12.19
CA GLY A 12 4.23 -11.91 12.76
C GLY A 12 4.72 -10.47 12.94
N ALA A 13 3.83 -9.49 12.80
CA ALA A 13 4.14 -8.08 13.00
C ALA A 13 4.13 -7.72 14.50
N ASN A 14 5.01 -6.78 14.92
CA ASN A 14 5.05 -6.29 16.29
C ASN A 14 3.87 -5.35 16.56
N PRO A 15 2.96 -5.66 17.52
CA PRO A 15 1.80 -4.80 17.80
C PRO A 15 2.14 -3.36 18.21
N GLU A 16 3.29 -3.14 18.85
CA GLU A 16 3.70 -1.81 19.32
C GLU A 16 3.87 -0.81 18.15
N ASP A 17 4.35 -1.28 16.99
CA ASP A 17 4.54 -0.45 15.80
C ASP A 17 3.22 0.09 15.23
N TYR A 18 2.10 -0.55 15.57
CA TYR A 18 0.76 -0.24 15.07
C TYR A 18 -0.12 0.43 16.12
N GLN A 19 0.39 0.71 17.33
CA GLN A 19 -0.42 1.28 18.41
C GLN A 19 -1.10 2.59 17.99
N TRP A 20 -0.36 3.48 17.31
CA TRP A 20 -0.90 4.73 16.77
C TRP A 20 -2.07 4.51 15.80
N TYR A 21 -2.04 3.42 15.01
CA TYR A 21 -3.07 3.08 14.04
C TYR A 21 -4.30 2.46 14.70
N LEU A 22 -4.09 1.64 15.73
CA LEU A 22 -5.16 1.07 16.55
C LEU A 22 -5.91 2.18 17.30
N ASP A 23 -5.20 3.18 17.81
CA ASP A 23 -5.79 4.30 18.55
C ASP A 23 -6.77 5.11 17.68
N LEU A 24 -6.58 5.19 16.37
CA LEU A 24 -7.53 5.81 15.43
C LEU A 24 -8.92 5.15 15.46
N ARG A 25 -9.01 3.88 15.88
CA ARG A 25 -10.25 3.10 15.92
C ARG A 25 -10.78 2.93 17.34
N LYS A 26 -10.14 3.54 18.36
CA LYS A 26 -10.47 3.38 19.79
C LYS A 26 -11.87 3.84 20.16
N TYR A 27 -12.33 4.93 19.55
CA TYR A 27 -13.64 5.51 19.83
C TYR A 27 -14.72 5.10 18.82
N GLY A 28 -14.49 4.00 18.11
CA GLY A 28 -15.37 3.49 17.06
C GLY A 28 -14.91 3.87 15.66
N THR A 29 -15.40 3.11 14.68
CA THR A 29 -15.15 3.32 13.26
C THR A 29 -16.37 2.85 12.48
N VAL A 30 -16.61 3.42 11.31
CA VAL A 30 -17.65 2.94 10.40
C VAL A 30 -17.13 1.74 9.60
N PRO A 31 -17.98 0.77 9.22
CA PRO A 31 -17.59 -0.23 8.24
C PRO A 31 -17.16 0.44 6.93
N HIS A 32 -15.92 0.19 6.52
CA HIS A 32 -15.32 0.78 5.31
C HIS A 32 -14.54 -0.26 4.53
N SER A 33 -14.41 -0.02 3.23
CA SER A 33 -13.56 -0.79 2.31
C SER A 33 -12.99 0.16 1.27
N GLY A 34 -11.97 -0.30 0.55
CA GLY A 34 -11.33 0.47 -0.52
C GLY A 34 -10.40 -0.41 -1.33
N PHE A 35 -9.87 0.15 -2.42
CA PHE A 35 -8.88 -0.50 -3.27
C PHE A 35 -7.78 0.48 -3.66
N GLY A 36 -6.61 -0.05 -4.01
CA GLY A 36 -5.50 0.72 -4.55
C GLY A 36 -5.27 0.34 -6.01
N LEU A 37 -4.94 1.33 -6.84
CA LEU A 37 -4.59 1.13 -8.25
C LEU A 37 -3.32 1.92 -8.57
N GLY A 38 -2.28 1.25 -9.05
CA GLY A 38 -1.07 1.91 -9.52
C GLY A 38 -1.34 2.58 -10.86
N PHE A 39 -1.21 3.90 -10.94
CA PHE A 39 -1.54 4.67 -12.14
C PHE A 39 -0.70 4.23 -13.35
N GLU A 40 0.61 4.10 -13.17
CA GLU A 40 1.56 3.63 -14.18
C GLU A 40 1.22 2.20 -14.63
N ARG A 41 0.79 1.35 -13.69
CA ARG A 41 0.35 -0.03 -14.00
C ARG A 41 -0.94 -0.04 -14.80
N LEU A 42 -1.87 0.88 -14.53
CA LEU A 42 -3.07 1.07 -15.34
C LEU A 42 -2.70 1.53 -16.75
N VAL A 43 -1.83 2.52 -16.89
CA VAL A 43 -1.36 3.01 -18.20
C VAL A 43 -0.70 1.88 -18.99
N ARG A 44 0.21 1.12 -18.36
CA ARG A 44 0.83 -0.07 -18.94
C ARG A 44 -0.21 -1.07 -19.43
N PHE A 45 -1.22 -1.36 -18.61
CA PHE A 45 -2.29 -2.31 -18.94
C PHE A 45 -3.13 -1.85 -20.14
N VAL A 46 -3.54 -0.58 -20.16
CA VAL A 46 -4.39 -0.03 -21.24
C VAL A 46 -3.63 0.14 -22.55
N THR A 47 -2.34 0.48 -22.49
CA THR A 47 -1.49 0.70 -23.67
C THR A 47 -0.86 -0.56 -24.23
N GLY A 48 -0.81 -1.65 -23.45
CA GLY A 48 -0.14 -2.90 -23.84
C GLY A 48 1.39 -2.85 -23.79
N ILE A 49 1.97 -1.78 -23.24
CA ILE A 49 3.41 -1.64 -23.10
C ILE A 49 3.96 -2.70 -22.13
N GLU A 50 5.05 -3.37 -22.50
CA GLU A 50 5.57 -4.47 -21.69
C GLU A 50 6.29 -3.99 -20.42
N ASN A 51 7.06 -2.90 -20.48
CA ASN A 51 7.84 -2.41 -19.35
C ASN A 51 7.17 -1.23 -18.66
N ILE A 52 7.07 -1.28 -17.32
CA ILE A 52 6.52 -0.17 -16.53
C ILE A 52 7.38 1.11 -16.62
N ARG A 53 8.67 1.00 -16.93
CA ARG A 53 9.54 2.16 -17.06
C ARG A 53 9.21 3.02 -18.27
N ASP A 54 8.66 2.41 -19.32
CA ASP A 54 8.35 3.09 -20.58
C ASP A 54 7.06 3.93 -20.50
N VAL A 55 6.29 3.75 -19.42
CA VAL A 55 5.09 4.56 -19.11
C VAL A 55 5.35 5.61 -18.03
N ILE A 56 6.61 5.76 -17.58
CA ILE A 56 7.01 6.73 -16.55
C ILE A 56 7.99 7.73 -17.16
N PRO A 57 7.71 9.04 -17.14
CA PRO A 57 8.62 10.05 -17.69
C PRO A 57 10.02 10.05 -17.05
N PHE A 58 10.08 9.83 -15.73
CA PHE A 58 11.32 9.77 -14.95
C PHE A 58 11.35 8.50 -14.09
N PRO A 59 11.65 7.33 -14.68
CA PRO A 59 11.56 6.04 -13.99
C PRO A 59 12.60 5.92 -12.88
N ARG A 60 12.21 5.32 -11.75
CA ARG A 60 13.11 5.04 -10.61
C ARG A 60 13.20 3.55 -10.36
N TRP A 61 14.40 3.07 -10.05
CA TRP A 61 14.64 1.67 -9.66
C TRP A 61 15.89 1.57 -8.78
N PRO A 62 16.14 0.43 -8.11
CA PRO A 62 17.32 0.27 -7.27
C PRO A 62 18.61 0.63 -8.03
N GLY A 63 19.39 1.55 -7.48
CA GLY A 63 20.62 2.06 -8.10
C GLY A 63 20.44 3.15 -9.16
N ASN A 64 19.21 3.62 -9.43
CA ASN A 64 18.98 4.73 -10.36
C ASN A 64 17.86 5.67 -9.87
N ALA A 65 18.28 6.89 -9.54
CA ALA A 65 17.42 8.00 -9.14
C ALA A 65 18.07 9.33 -9.57
N ALA A 66 18.42 9.44 -10.86
CA ALA A 66 19.02 10.66 -11.39
C ALA A 66 17.97 11.80 -11.45
N PHE A 67 18.41 13.01 -11.11
CA PHE A 67 17.67 14.27 -11.20
C PHE A 67 18.47 15.27 -12.02
#